data_AF-A0A212QQT1-F1
#
_entry.id   AF-A0A212QQT1-F1
#
_cell.length_a   1.000
_cell.length_b   1.000
_cell.length_c   1.000
_cell.angle_alpha   90.00
_cell.angle_beta   90.00
_cell.angle_gamma   90.00
#
_symmetry.space_group_name_H-M   'P 1'
#
loop_
_entity.id
_entity.type
_entity.pdbx_description
1 polymer ?
#
loop_
_entity_poly.entity_id
_entity_poly.type
_entity_poly.pdbx_seq_one_letter_code
_entity_poly.pdbx_strand_id
1 'polypeptide(L)'
;MTNTLHLGRPQVPERASQNTSIHGASLPLPPAWGYRVAFTFTLATWDSYNAPGTPNPPYNGGTGYWDSFSVSLSNAPYWALPLSDPLGDTDPLRLGFLWGGTSYGDGFLETRMGSEQVFLEARPWAPNFLNVVLDTATLPAANHNYPSWGTVRLQWIDPLTTLSRYVARKDQLSPETFRAWGCARGESLPPWGWGTVILDFGYPRMQNGEYGAETLVDFTFVSTTTIVTLTRSFLDGFAECNGTARLYLALGVNNASKAVTRAHGRAWAQMINRLNQDVWDNPHWLGRFWALGAIDAEPGWNTAQATREWVEGYTEVADLLDLGSYLLNFGSCDGCPFRGCPSCQPFNGWTLEDLWYISWGAEAAEPFPEIYLTNGVNAEQWFHVARYGLETHQRVMIFTGVLTTWTACQETRDEQCQTTERRAGIDNQPMEGYLQMHRILSSHPILSQAYPRFSSDISWER
;
A
#
# COMPACT_ATOMS: atom_id res chain seq x y z
N MET A 1 9.25 19.41 -13.86
CA MET A 1 8.84 18.42 -14.88
C MET A 1 7.36 18.63 -15.14
N THR A 2 6.93 18.61 -16.39
CA THR A 2 5.50 18.76 -16.74
C THR A 2 4.81 17.41 -16.61
N ASN A 3 3.69 17.33 -15.88
CA ASN A 3 2.91 16.09 -15.74
C ASN A 3 2.07 15.76 -17.00
N THR A 4 2.28 16.51 -18.08
CA THR A 4 1.60 16.33 -19.37
C THR A 4 2.56 15.72 -20.37
N LEU A 5 2.17 14.59 -20.93
CA LEU A 5 2.82 13.93 -22.04
C LEU A 5 2.11 14.32 -23.34
N HIS A 6 2.90 14.58 -24.37
CA HIS A 6 2.44 14.76 -25.75
C HIS A 6 2.82 13.50 -26.54
N LEU A 7 1.81 12.86 -27.13
CA LEU A 7 1.93 11.63 -27.89
C LEU A 7 1.64 11.95 -29.35
N GLY A 8 2.54 11.60 -30.26
CA GLY A 8 2.41 11.99 -31.66
C GLY A 8 2.53 13.50 -31.92
N ARG A 9 2.35 13.87 -33.17
CA ARG A 9 2.28 15.26 -33.65
C ARG A 9 0.80 15.65 -33.80
N PRO A 10 0.36 16.76 -33.22
CA PRO A 10 -1.03 17.16 -33.30
C PRO A 10 -1.45 17.59 -34.72
N GLN A 11 -2.73 17.37 -35.03
CA GLN A 11 -3.42 17.85 -36.24
C GLN A 11 -2.78 17.37 -37.55
N VAL A 12 -2.28 16.13 -37.57
CA VAL A 12 -1.71 15.55 -38.78
C VAL A 12 -2.85 14.98 -39.65
N PRO A 13 -2.94 15.31 -40.95
CA PRO A 13 -3.99 14.78 -41.83
C PRO A 13 -3.92 13.26 -41.96
N GLU A 14 -5.08 12.63 -42.25
CA GLU A 14 -5.23 11.17 -42.44
C GLU A 14 -4.04 10.58 -43.21
N ARG A 15 -3.75 11.02 -44.43
CA ARG A 15 -2.72 10.41 -45.28
C ARG A 15 -1.28 10.92 -45.10
N ALA A 16 -0.98 11.54 -43.96
CA ALA A 16 0.37 12.02 -43.67
C ALA A 16 1.14 11.03 -42.80
N SER A 17 2.43 11.31 -42.57
CA SER A 17 3.33 10.49 -41.76
C SER A 17 3.81 11.21 -40.51
N GLN A 18 4.24 10.42 -39.52
CA GLN A 18 4.94 10.91 -38.34
C GLN A 18 6.37 10.40 -38.28
N ASN A 19 7.23 11.11 -37.55
CA ASN A 19 8.66 10.85 -37.54
C ASN A 19 9.06 9.59 -36.75
N THR A 20 8.19 9.12 -35.85
CA THR A 20 8.41 7.96 -34.99
C THR A 20 7.12 7.16 -34.91
N SER A 21 7.23 5.85 -34.71
CA SER A 21 6.08 4.96 -34.59
C SER A 21 5.71 4.62 -33.14
N ILE A 22 6.50 5.04 -32.15
CA ILE A 22 6.17 4.86 -30.74
C ILE A 22 6.45 6.17 -30.02
N HIS A 23 5.47 6.66 -29.28
CA HIS A 23 5.55 7.85 -28.46
C HIS A 23 5.19 7.49 -27.03
N GLY A 24 5.88 8.06 -26.05
CA GLY A 24 5.51 7.83 -24.66
C GLY A 24 6.59 8.18 -23.67
N ALA A 25 6.29 7.97 -22.40
CA ALA A 25 7.27 7.98 -21.32
C ALA A 25 7.03 6.83 -20.35
N SER A 26 8.10 6.47 -19.64
CA SER A 26 8.05 5.56 -18.51
C SER A 26 8.51 6.28 -17.25
N LEU A 27 7.77 6.11 -16.16
CA LEU A 27 8.12 6.60 -14.84
C LEU A 27 8.44 5.40 -13.93
N PRO A 28 9.67 5.28 -13.38
CA PRO A 28 9.96 4.27 -12.37
C PRO A 28 9.13 4.54 -11.12
N LEU A 29 8.41 3.52 -10.67
CA LEU A 29 7.66 3.52 -9.42
C LEU A 29 8.33 2.58 -8.42
N PRO A 30 8.25 2.90 -7.11
CA PRO A 30 8.66 2.00 -6.05
C PRO A 30 8.03 0.58 -6.11
N PRO A 31 8.48 -0.35 -5.27
CA PRO A 31 7.81 -1.65 -5.13
C PRO A 31 6.53 -1.57 -4.28
N ALA A 32 5.37 -1.82 -4.87
CA ALA A 32 4.09 -1.90 -4.17
C ALA A 32 3.24 -3.07 -4.71
N TRP A 33 2.13 -3.37 -4.05
CA TRP A 33 1.14 -4.36 -4.53
C TRP A 33 0.27 -3.83 -5.68
N GLY A 34 0.19 -2.52 -5.83
CA GLY A 34 -0.51 -1.89 -6.94
C GLY A 34 -0.51 -0.39 -6.81
N TYR A 35 -1.02 0.27 -7.85
CA TYR A 35 -1.15 1.70 -7.93
C TYR A 35 -2.55 2.10 -8.39
N ARG A 36 -3.09 3.15 -7.78
CA ARG A 36 -4.20 3.91 -8.38
C ARG A 36 -3.58 5.06 -9.16
N VAL A 37 -4.02 5.24 -10.40
CA VAL A 37 -3.52 6.29 -11.29
C VAL A 37 -4.71 7.07 -11.83
N ALA A 38 -4.71 8.38 -11.63
CA ALA A 38 -5.68 9.27 -12.25
C ALA A 38 -5.02 10.15 -13.30
N PHE A 39 -5.70 10.30 -14.44
CA PHE A 39 -5.21 11.10 -15.55
C PHE A 39 -6.35 11.70 -16.36
N THR A 40 -6.07 12.82 -17.01
CA THR A 40 -6.91 13.40 -18.04
C THR A 40 -6.27 13.20 -19.39
N PHE A 41 -7.07 13.05 -20.45
CA PHE A 41 -6.54 12.88 -21.80
C PHE A 41 -7.36 13.62 -22.85
N THR A 42 -6.71 13.85 -23.97
CA THR A 42 -7.33 14.27 -25.23
C THR A 42 -6.60 13.54 -26.35
N LEU A 43 -7.27 12.56 -26.94
CA LEU A 43 -6.70 11.61 -27.87
C LEU A 43 -7.42 11.72 -29.21
N ALA A 44 -6.69 11.49 -30.29
CA ALA A 44 -7.17 11.58 -31.65
C ALA A 44 -6.52 10.46 -32.48
N THR A 45 -7.32 9.79 -33.31
CA THR A 45 -6.87 8.70 -34.17
C THR A 45 -7.65 8.72 -35.48
N TRP A 46 -6.95 8.46 -36.58
CA TRP A 46 -7.57 8.16 -37.89
C TRP A 46 -7.75 6.65 -38.09
N ASP A 47 -7.33 5.87 -37.11
CA ASP A 47 -7.24 4.41 -37.14
C ASP A 47 -8.03 3.83 -35.95
N SER A 48 -8.57 2.61 -36.06
CA SER A 48 -9.34 1.99 -34.97
C SER A 48 -8.70 0.74 -34.38
N TYR A 49 -8.82 0.62 -33.06
CA TYR A 49 -8.41 -0.53 -32.27
C TYR A 49 -9.64 -1.36 -31.85
N ASN A 50 -9.85 -2.53 -32.46
CA ASN A 50 -11.04 -3.37 -32.17
C ASN A 50 -10.65 -4.75 -31.60
N ALA A 51 -11.10 -5.09 -30.38
CA ALA A 51 -10.76 -6.35 -29.69
C ALA A 51 -11.23 -7.61 -30.44
N PRO A 52 -10.60 -8.79 -30.23
CA PRO A 52 -11.02 -10.02 -30.91
C PRO A 52 -12.48 -10.36 -30.60
N GLY A 53 -13.28 -10.61 -31.64
CA GLY A 53 -14.69 -11.01 -31.50
C GLY A 53 -15.75 -9.90 -31.59
N THR A 54 -15.38 -8.65 -31.89
CA THR A 54 -16.37 -7.58 -32.12
C THR A 54 -16.94 -7.62 -33.56
N PRO A 55 -18.27 -7.69 -33.77
CA PRO A 55 -18.87 -7.54 -35.11
C PRO A 55 -18.80 -6.08 -35.59
N ASN A 56 -18.19 -5.80 -36.74
CA ASN A 56 -18.16 -4.46 -37.35
C ASN A 56 -18.52 -4.47 -38.86
N PRO A 57 -19.81 -4.42 -39.24
CA PRO A 57 -20.20 -4.36 -40.66
C PRO A 57 -19.70 -3.07 -41.35
N PRO A 58 -19.18 -3.12 -42.60
CA PRO A 58 -19.23 -4.22 -43.56
C PRO A 58 -18.09 -5.24 -43.45
N TYR A 59 -17.19 -5.10 -42.48
CA TYR A 59 -16.00 -5.95 -42.32
C TYR A 59 -16.20 -6.97 -41.18
N ASN A 60 -16.68 -8.16 -41.54
CA ASN A 60 -16.77 -9.29 -40.60
C ASN A 60 -15.39 -9.91 -40.38
N GLY A 61 -14.69 -9.46 -39.35
CA GLY A 61 -13.43 -10.04 -38.88
C GLY A 61 -12.59 -8.97 -38.20
N GLY A 62 -12.47 -9.02 -36.86
CA GLY A 62 -11.55 -8.16 -36.12
C GLY A 62 -10.12 -8.33 -36.67
N THR A 63 -9.65 -7.36 -37.43
CA THR A 63 -8.32 -7.33 -38.08
C THR A 63 -7.75 -5.91 -38.15
N GLY A 64 -8.11 -5.03 -37.22
CA GLY A 64 -7.58 -3.66 -37.16
C GLY A 64 -6.89 -3.41 -35.83
N TYR A 65 -5.56 -3.35 -35.86
CA TYR A 65 -4.77 -2.72 -34.82
C TYR A 65 -3.63 -2.00 -35.51
N TRP A 66 -3.52 -0.69 -35.29
CA TRP A 66 -2.40 0.09 -35.80
C TRP A 66 -1.92 1.10 -34.79
N ASP A 67 -2.85 1.87 -34.19
CA ASP A 67 -2.53 2.91 -33.22
C ASP A 67 -3.23 2.67 -31.87
N SER A 68 -2.47 2.49 -30.78
CA SER A 68 -3.00 2.24 -29.44
C SER A 68 -2.46 3.22 -28.40
N PHE A 69 -3.37 3.87 -27.68
CA PHE A 69 -3.06 4.67 -26.49
C PHE A 69 -3.25 3.82 -25.24
N SER A 70 -2.22 3.68 -24.42
CA SER A 70 -2.27 2.87 -23.20
C SER A 70 -1.69 3.58 -21.98
N VAL A 71 -2.26 3.24 -20.82
CA VAL A 71 -1.68 3.49 -19.49
C VAL A 71 -1.54 2.16 -18.77
N SER A 72 -0.32 1.80 -18.40
CA SER A 72 0.00 0.42 -17.97
C SER A 72 1.18 0.34 -17.01
N LEU A 73 1.33 -0.81 -16.34
CA LEU A 73 2.52 -1.15 -15.57
C LEU A 73 3.32 -2.28 -16.21
N SER A 74 4.64 -2.23 -16.02
CA SER A 74 5.56 -3.29 -16.45
C SER A 74 6.76 -3.37 -15.50
N ASN A 75 7.63 -4.35 -15.76
CA ASN A 75 8.90 -4.54 -15.04
C ASN A 75 10.11 -3.85 -15.69
N ALA A 76 9.92 -3.19 -16.83
CA ALA A 76 10.94 -2.42 -17.55
C ALA A 76 10.26 -1.26 -18.30
N PRO A 77 10.95 -0.15 -18.60
CA PRO A 77 10.35 0.94 -19.37
C PRO A 77 9.90 0.48 -20.76
N TYR A 78 8.90 1.13 -21.35
CA TYR A 78 8.23 0.66 -22.56
C TYR A 78 9.19 0.41 -23.73
N TRP A 79 10.22 1.24 -23.88
CA TRP A 79 11.22 1.11 -24.96
C TRP A 79 12.16 -0.10 -24.80
N ALA A 80 12.13 -0.77 -23.65
CA ALA A 80 12.89 -2.00 -23.38
C ALA A 80 12.01 -3.26 -23.44
N LEU A 81 10.70 -3.11 -23.65
CA LEU A 81 9.77 -4.22 -23.72
C LEU A 81 9.58 -4.68 -25.17
N PRO A 82 9.50 -6.00 -25.42
CA PRO A 82 9.02 -6.52 -26.69
C PRO A 82 7.49 -6.35 -26.73
N LEU A 83 7.04 -5.14 -27.09
CA LEU A 83 5.62 -4.88 -27.27
C LEU A 83 5.14 -5.60 -28.53
N SER A 84 3.99 -6.27 -28.43
CA SER A 84 3.31 -6.87 -29.57
C SER A 84 2.11 -6.00 -29.93
N ASP A 85 1.80 -5.88 -31.22
CA ASP A 85 0.55 -5.27 -31.66
C ASP A 85 -0.32 -6.35 -32.32
N PRO A 86 -1.56 -6.61 -31.83
CA PRO A 86 -2.23 -5.95 -30.69
C PRO A 86 -1.56 -6.16 -29.35
N LEU A 87 -1.66 -5.14 -28.50
CA LEU A 87 -1.45 -5.28 -27.06
C LEU A 87 -2.49 -6.29 -26.54
N GLY A 88 -2.02 -7.48 -26.13
CA GLY A 88 -2.88 -8.58 -25.70
C GLY A 88 -2.31 -9.30 -24.47
N ASP A 89 -2.92 -10.43 -24.10
CA ASP A 89 -2.63 -11.16 -22.86
C ASP A 89 -1.17 -11.68 -22.75
N THR A 90 -0.45 -11.72 -23.88
CA THR A 90 0.98 -12.11 -23.92
C THR A 90 1.94 -10.94 -23.78
N ASP A 91 1.43 -9.70 -23.78
CA ASP A 91 2.24 -8.51 -23.64
C ASP A 91 2.72 -8.37 -22.17
N PRO A 92 3.99 -7.99 -21.92
CA PRO A 92 4.48 -7.73 -20.56
C PRO A 92 3.78 -6.54 -19.85
N LEU A 93 2.96 -5.77 -20.57
CA LEU A 93 2.16 -4.68 -20.04
C LEU A 93 0.93 -5.19 -19.27
N ARG A 94 0.78 -4.68 -18.05
CA ARG A 94 -0.44 -4.79 -17.25
C ARG A 94 -1.29 -3.54 -17.53
N LEU A 95 -2.21 -3.67 -18.49
CA LEU A 95 -3.02 -2.56 -19.00
C LEU A 95 -4.10 -2.15 -17.98
N GLY A 96 -4.17 -0.85 -17.66
CA GLY A 96 -5.30 -0.27 -16.93
C GLY A 96 -6.19 0.60 -17.82
N PHE A 97 -5.65 1.12 -18.92
CA PHE A 97 -6.38 1.88 -19.92
C PHE A 97 -5.87 1.51 -21.31
N LEU A 98 -6.81 1.40 -22.26
CA LEU A 98 -6.52 1.20 -23.67
C LEU A 98 -7.59 1.93 -24.50
N TRP A 99 -7.17 2.70 -25.49
CA TRP A 99 -8.06 3.28 -26.48
C TRP A 99 -7.32 3.46 -27.80
N GLY A 100 -8.01 3.27 -28.91
CA GLY A 100 -7.45 3.55 -30.22
C GLY A 100 -8.51 3.71 -31.30
N GLY A 101 -9.70 4.25 -30.99
CA GLY A 101 -10.79 4.43 -31.97
C GLY A 101 -11.77 3.26 -32.07
N THR A 102 -12.74 3.36 -32.98
CA THR A 102 -13.86 2.41 -33.17
C THR A 102 -14.02 1.95 -34.62
N SER A 103 -13.77 2.82 -35.61
CA SER A 103 -13.96 2.57 -37.05
C SER A 103 -12.69 2.84 -37.86
N TYR A 104 -12.24 1.84 -38.62
CA TYR A 104 -11.00 1.91 -39.38
C TYR A 104 -11.25 2.42 -40.80
N GLY A 105 -10.43 3.38 -41.26
CA GLY A 105 -10.33 3.74 -42.68
C GLY A 105 -11.59 4.33 -43.30
N ASP A 106 -12.50 4.87 -42.48
CA ASP A 106 -13.72 5.53 -42.93
C ASP A 106 -13.49 7.01 -43.31
N GLY A 107 -12.28 7.53 -43.10
CA GLY A 107 -11.90 8.91 -43.38
C GLY A 107 -12.35 9.91 -42.32
N PHE A 108 -12.83 9.44 -41.16
CA PHE A 108 -13.27 10.28 -40.06
C PHE A 108 -12.24 10.26 -38.93
N LEU A 109 -11.85 11.46 -38.47
CA LEU A 109 -11.00 11.59 -37.29
C LEU A 109 -11.84 11.28 -36.05
N GLU A 110 -11.45 10.24 -35.32
CA GLU A 110 -12.02 9.94 -34.02
C GLU A 110 -11.27 10.69 -32.93
N THR A 111 -12.03 11.24 -31.97
CA THR A 111 -11.44 11.91 -30.81
C THR A 111 -12.10 11.43 -29.54
N ARG A 112 -11.32 11.33 -28.48
CA ARG A 112 -11.82 11.03 -27.13
C ARG A 112 -11.12 11.94 -26.14
N MET A 113 -11.90 12.60 -25.29
CA MET A 113 -11.38 13.38 -24.18
C MET A 113 -12.10 13.02 -22.90
N GLY A 114 -11.39 13.09 -21.79
CA GLY A 114 -11.97 12.74 -20.50
C GLY A 114 -10.94 12.62 -19.40
N SER A 115 -11.40 12.02 -18.30
CA SER A 115 -10.61 11.66 -17.13
C SER A 115 -10.89 10.21 -16.78
N GLU A 116 -9.86 9.47 -16.40
CA GLU A 116 -9.99 8.08 -15.96
C GLU A 116 -9.21 7.87 -14.67
N GLN A 117 -9.67 6.90 -13.89
CA GLN A 117 -8.96 6.37 -12.73
C GLN A 117 -8.83 4.87 -12.89
N VAL A 118 -7.60 4.39 -12.89
CA VAL A 118 -7.30 2.98 -13.14
C VAL A 118 -6.54 2.40 -11.97
N PHE A 119 -6.80 1.13 -11.68
CA PHE A 119 -5.94 0.33 -10.83
C PHE A 119 -4.96 -0.46 -11.70
N LEU A 120 -3.69 -0.41 -11.33
CA LEU A 120 -2.63 -1.15 -11.99
C LEU A 120 -1.97 -2.06 -10.95
N GLU A 121 -2.09 -3.37 -11.15
CA GLU A 121 -1.43 -4.35 -10.30
C GLU A 121 0.10 -4.23 -10.47
N ALA A 122 0.82 -4.19 -9.34
CA ALA A 122 2.27 -4.05 -9.32
C ALA A 122 2.92 -5.30 -8.75
N ARG A 123 4.23 -5.44 -9.01
CA ARG A 123 5.03 -6.51 -8.42
C ARG A 123 5.83 -5.92 -7.26
N PRO A 124 5.53 -6.28 -6.00
CA PRO A 124 6.20 -5.69 -4.85
C PRO A 124 7.65 -6.18 -4.66
N TRP A 125 8.10 -7.13 -5.48
CA TRP A 125 9.47 -7.69 -5.49
C TRP A 125 10.21 -7.43 -6.80
N ALA A 126 9.66 -6.60 -7.70
CA ALA A 126 10.31 -6.27 -8.97
C ALA A 126 10.23 -4.76 -9.22
N PRO A 127 11.09 -4.23 -10.12
CA PRO A 127 10.90 -2.87 -10.61
C PRO A 127 9.49 -2.70 -11.19
N ASN A 128 8.88 -1.53 -10.98
CA ASN A 128 7.62 -1.17 -11.61
C ASN A 128 7.81 0.09 -12.43
N PHE A 129 7.31 0.11 -13.66
CA PHE A 129 7.34 1.28 -14.54
C PHE A 129 5.92 1.60 -14.98
N LEU A 130 5.45 2.80 -14.68
CA LEU A 130 4.22 3.35 -15.28
C LEU A 130 4.55 3.81 -16.69
N ASN A 131 3.89 3.22 -17.67
CA ASN A 131 4.05 3.57 -19.07
C ASN A 131 2.79 4.28 -19.55
N VAL A 132 3.00 5.39 -20.26
CA VAL A 132 1.96 6.08 -21.01
C VAL A 132 2.45 6.12 -22.45
N VAL A 133 1.79 5.35 -23.31
CA VAL A 133 2.32 5.01 -24.64
C VAL A 133 1.24 5.24 -25.69
N LEU A 134 1.66 5.81 -26.82
CA LEU A 134 1.02 5.68 -28.11
C LEU A 134 1.92 4.78 -28.97
N ASP A 135 1.45 3.58 -29.28
CA ASP A 135 2.12 2.66 -30.21
C ASP A 135 1.42 2.75 -31.56
N THR A 136 2.17 3.07 -32.62
CA THR A 136 1.72 3.16 -34.02
C THR A 136 2.57 2.27 -34.95
N ALA A 137 3.31 1.30 -34.39
CA ALA A 137 4.39 0.59 -35.08
C ALA A 137 3.95 -0.60 -35.96
N THR A 138 2.66 -0.75 -36.22
CA THR A 138 2.14 -1.94 -36.90
C THR A 138 2.24 -1.87 -38.40
N LEU A 139 2.68 -2.96 -39.03
CA LEU A 139 2.94 -3.04 -40.47
C LEU A 139 1.73 -3.58 -41.26
N PRO A 140 1.54 -3.19 -42.54
CA PRO A 140 2.33 -2.24 -43.37
C PRO A 140 2.24 -0.72 -43.15
N ALA A 141 1.27 -0.19 -42.41
CA ALA A 141 0.99 1.25 -42.27
C ALA A 141 1.66 1.93 -41.04
N ALA A 142 2.75 1.37 -40.51
CA ALA A 142 3.39 1.77 -39.25
C ALA A 142 3.77 3.26 -39.22
N ASN A 143 2.86 4.14 -38.78
CA ASN A 143 2.88 5.60 -38.86
C ASN A 143 2.70 6.25 -40.26
N HIS A 144 2.36 5.47 -41.29
CA HIS A 144 2.15 5.91 -42.66
C HIS A 144 0.67 5.80 -43.05
N ASN A 145 0.05 6.95 -43.35
CA ASN A 145 -1.31 7.11 -43.88
C ASN A 145 -2.48 7.15 -42.89
N TYR A 146 -2.27 7.05 -41.56
CA TYR A 146 -3.32 7.20 -40.53
C TYR A 146 -2.75 7.62 -39.14
N PRO A 147 -2.16 8.82 -38.97
CA PRO A 147 -1.39 9.15 -37.78
C PRO A 147 -2.24 9.49 -36.55
N SER A 148 -1.99 8.87 -35.40
CA SER A 148 -2.63 9.26 -34.13
C SER A 148 -1.81 10.23 -33.28
N TRP A 149 -2.50 10.99 -32.44
CA TRP A 149 -1.85 11.89 -31.49
C TRP A 149 -2.74 12.19 -30.30
N GLY A 150 -2.15 12.75 -29.25
CA GLY A 150 -2.91 13.20 -28.11
C GLY A 150 -2.05 13.75 -26.99
N THR A 151 -2.73 14.06 -25.90
CA THR A 151 -2.10 14.40 -24.64
C THR A 151 -2.67 13.53 -23.53
N VAL A 152 -1.79 13.18 -22.59
CA VAL A 152 -2.17 12.54 -21.32
C VAL A 152 -1.52 13.35 -20.22
N ARG A 153 -2.33 13.82 -19.27
CA ARG A 153 -1.86 14.54 -18.08
C ARG A 153 -2.15 13.71 -16.85
N LEU A 154 -1.09 13.26 -16.19
CA LEU A 154 -1.17 12.58 -14.91
C LEU A 154 -1.63 13.59 -13.84
N GLN A 155 -2.69 13.24 -13.12
CA GLN A 155 -3.20 14.02 -11.99
C GLN A 155 -2.50 13.60 -10.70
N TRP A 156 -2.52 12.30 -10.40
CA TRP A 156 -1.86 11.69 -9.25
C TRP A 156 -1.61 10.20 -9.49
N ILE A 157 -0.68 9.64 -8.71
CA ILE A 157 -0.34 8.21 -8.67
C ILE A 157 -0.14 7.88 -7.20
N ASP A 158 -0.87 6.90 -6.68
CA ASP A 158 -0.79 6.49 -5.28
C ASP A 158 -0.59 4.97 -5.18
N PRO A 159 0.30 4.46 -4.30
CA PRO A 159 0.33 3.04 -4.00
C PRO A 159 -1.01 2.63 -3.42
N LEU A 160 -1.37 1.37 -3.63
CA LEU A 160 -2.54 0.79 -3.00
C LEU A 160 -2.40 0.95 -1.48
N THR A 161 -3.25 1.79 -0.92
CA THR A 161 -3.24 2.19 0.48
C THR A 161 -4.50 1.68 1.16
N THR A 162 -4.35 1.17 2.37
CA THR A 162 -5.44 0.75 3.25
C THR A 162 -5.70 1.78 4.35
N LEU A 163 -6.83 1.62 5.04
CA LEU A 163 -7.17 2.43 6.21
C LEU A 163 -7.26 1.53 7.44
N SER A 164 -6.28 1.70 8.32
CA SER A 164 -6.23 1.18 9.69
C SER A 164 -7.13 2.03 10.61
N ARG A 165 -7.42 1.52 11.80
CA ARG A 165 -8.39 2.15 12.68
C ARG A 165 -8.04 2.01 14.16
N TYR A 166 -8.24 3.10 14.89
CA TYR A 166 -8.35 3.09 16.34
C TYR A 166 -9.71 2.55 16.77
N VAL A 167 -9.73 1.45 17.53
CA VAL A 167 -10.91 0.94 18.23
C VAL A 167 -11.01 1.70 19.56
N ALA A 168 -11.59 2.88 19.47
CA ALA A 168 -11.42 3.93 20.47
C ALA A 168 -12.52 3.96 21.54
N ARG A 169 -13.73 3.48 21.23
CA ARG A 169 -14.92 3.66 22.07
C ARG A 169 -15.77 2.40 22.17
N LYS A 170 -16.53 2.31 23.26
CA LYS A 170 -17.46 1.21 23.57
C LYS A 170 -18.56 1.04 22.53
N ASP A 171 -19.09 2.14 21.99
CA ASP A 171 -20.14 2.11 20.98
C ASP A 171 -19.69 1.50 19.65
N GLN A 172 -18.38 1.42 19.42
CA GLN A 172 -17.79 0.75 18.26
C GLN A 172 -17.66 -0.78 18.45
N LEU A 173 -17.77 -1.29 19.69
CA LEU A 173 -17.54 -2.69 20.02
C LEU A 173 -18.75 -3.58 19.72
N SER A 174 -19.17 -3.62 18.46
CA SER A 174 -20.24 -4.51 18.00
C SER A 174 -19.86 -5.26 16.71
N PRO A 175 -20.34 -6.50 16.54
CA PRO A 175 -20.19 -7.27 15.30
C PRO A 175 -20.65 -6.50 14.06
N GLU A 176 -21.74 -5.74 14.15
CA GLU A 176 -22.31 -4.97 13.04
C GLU A 176 -21.36 -3.86 12.59
N THR A 177 -20.78 -3.13 13.54
CA THR A 177 -19.80 -2.07 13.26
C THR A 177 -18.55 -2.65 12.61
N PHE A 178 -18.01 -3.73 13.16
CA PHE A 178 -16.82 -4.38 12.60
C PHE A 178 -17.08 -4.96 11.20
N ARG A 179 -18.26 -5.55 10.97
CA ARG A 179 -18.67 -6.01 9.64
C ARG A 179 -18.74 -4.85 8.64
N ALA A 180 -19.35 -3.74 9.02
CA ALA A 180 -19.41 -2.55 8.17
C ALA A 180 -18.01 -1.99 7.84
N TRP A 181 -17.11 -1.95 8.83
CA TRP A 181 -15.71 -1.57 8.61
C TRP A 181 -15.00 -2.52 7.65
N GLY A 182 -15.18 -3.83 7.84
CA GLY A 182 -14.65 -4.85 6.95
C GLY A 182 -15.13 -4.68 5.52
N CYS A 183 -16.44 -4.51 5.31
CA CYS A 183 -17.03 -4.26 3.99
C CYS A 183 -16.44 -3.03 3.32
N ALA A 184 -16.41 -1.89 4.01
CA ALA A 184 -15.84 -0.66 3.48
C ALA A 184 -14.36 -0.82 3.09
N ARG A 185 -13.59 -1.64 3.84
CA ARG A 185 -12.20 -1.95 3.46
C ARG A 185 -12.13 -2.87 2.24
N GLY A 186 -13.02 -3.86 2.14
CA GLY A 186 -13.14 -4.72 0.96
C GLY A 186 -13.39 -3.91 -0.33
N GLU A 187 -14.33 -2.96 -0.29
CA GLU A 187 -14.65 -2.07 -1.42
C GLU A 187 -13.48 -1.16 -1.83
N SER A 188 -12.64 -0.77 -0.86
CA SER A 188 -11.47 0.07 -1.14
C SER A 188 -10.33 -0.66 -1.85
N LEU A 189 -10.35 -2.00 -1.92
CA LEU A 189 -9.35 -2.78 -2.64
C LEU A 189 -9.93 -3.29 -3.97
N PRO A 190 -9.12 -3.32 -5.05
CA PRO A 190 -9.53 -3.95 -6.31
C PRO A 190 -9.61 -5.48 -6.16
N PRO A 191 -10.25 -6.18 -7.10
CA PRO A 191 -10.17 -7.63 -7.18
C PRO A 191 -8.72 -8.12 -7.18
N TRP A 192 -8.44 -9.18 -6.43
CA TRP A 192 -7.09 -9.73 -6.21
C TRP A 192 -6.06 -8.78 -5.56
N GLY A 193 -6.47 -7.57 -5.17
CA GLY A 193 -5.64 -6.61 -4.46
C GLY A 193 -5.20 -7.13 -3.10
N TRP A 194 -4.05 -6.67 -2.65
CA TRP A 194 -3.50 -6.97 -1.32
C TRP A 194 -3.49 -5.71 -0.46
N GLY A 195 -3.86 -5.84 0.81
CA GLY A 195 -3.79 -4.76 1.78
C GLY A 195 -3.34 -5.23 3.16
N THR A 196 -2.95 -4.27 4.00
CA THR A 196 -2.67 -4.50 5.43
C THR A 196 -3.48 -3.52 6.27
N VAL A 197 -4.32 -3.99 7.19
CA VAL A 197 -5.12 -3.15 8.09
C VAL A 197 -4.70 -3.45 9.52
N ILE A 198 -4.54 -2.42 10.33
CA ILE A 198 -4.29 -2.50 11.76
C ILE A 198 -5.56 -2.04 12.47
N LEU A 199 -6.06 -2.86 13.39
CA LEU A 199 -7.10 -2.48 14.35
C LEU A 199 -6.43 -2.29 15.71
N ASP A 200 -6.20 -1.05 16.10
CA ASP A 200 -5.57 -0.73 17.38
C ASP A 200 -6.62 -0.67 18.49
N PHE A 201 -6.59 -1.66 19.38
CA PHE A 201 -7.50 -1.77 20.53
C PHE A 201 -7.06 -0.94 21.74
N GLY A 202 -5.92 -0.25 21.67
CA GLY A 202 -5.42 0.61 22.72
C GLY A 202 -4.56 -0.12 23.74
N TYR A 203 -4.87 0.02 25.02
CA TYR A 203 -3.95 -0.33 26.10
C TYR A 203 -4.04 -1.81 26.46
N PRO A 204 -2.93 -2.56 26.57
CA PRO A 204 -2.92 -3.88 27.17
C PRO A 204 -3.59 -3.87 28.54
N ARG A 205 -4.46 -4.85 28.82
CA ARG A 205 -5.18 -4.93 30.09
C ARG A 205 -5.45 -6.37 30.52
N MET A 206 -5.45 -6.57 31.84
CA MET A 206 -6.05 -7.75 32.45
C MET A 206 -7.15 -7.30 33.42
N GLN A 207 -8.34 -7.88 33.30
CA GLN A 207 -9.46 -7.62 34.21
C GLN A 207 -10.10 -8.94 34.61
N ASN A 208 -10.29 -9.14 35.92
CA ASN A 208 -10.92 -10.33 36.50
C ASN A 208 -10.29 -11.67 36.03
N GLY A 209 -8.98 -11.68 35.78
CA GLY A 209 -8.24 -12.87 35.32
C GLY A 209 -8.29 -13.11 33.82
N GLU A 210 -8.95 -12.25 33.04
CA GLU A 210 -8.99 -12.33 31.57
C GLU A 210 -8.07 -11.27 30.96
N TYR A 211 -7.30 -11.67 29.93
CA TYR A 211 -6.46 -10.76 29.15
C TYR A 211 -7.27 -10.12 28.01
N GLY A 212 -6.92 -8.88 27.66
CA GLY A 212 -7.60 -8.08 26.66
C GLY A 212 -6.95 -6.71 26.48
N ALA A 213 -7.71 -5.74 26.03
CA ALA A 213 -7.28 -4.36 25.89
C ALA A 213 -8.29 -3.40 26.51
N GLU A 214 -7.88 -2.17 26.80
CA GLU A 214 -8.74 -1.03 27.11
C GLU A 214 -8.72 -0.05 25.93
N THR A 215 -9.90 0.30 25.42
CA THR A 215 -10.07 1.25 24.31
C THR A 215 -9.46 2.63 24.62
N LEU A 216 -9.05 3.34 23.57
CA LEU A 216 -8.23 4.56 23.70
C LEU A 216 -8.94 5.78 24.32
N VAL A 217 -10.26 5.89 24.19
CA VAL A 217 -11.02 7.10 24.60
C VAL A 217 -11.80 6.89 25.88
N ASP A 218 -12.56 5.80 26.00
CA ASP A 218 -13.40 5.54 27.16
C ASP A 218 -12.89 4.43 28.09
N PHE A 219 -11.70 3.88 27.80
CA PHE A 219 -11.02 2.88 28.63
C PHE A 219 -11.89 1.66 28.92
N THR A 220 -12.71 1.27 27.94
CA THR A 220 -13.57 0.10 28.03
C THR A 220 -12.74 -1.15 27.82
N PHE A 221 -12.78 -2.07 28.79
CA PHE A 221 -12.13 -3.36 28.66
C PHE A 221 -12.81 -4.24 27.60
N VAL A 222 -12.00 -4.79 26.71
CA VAL A 222 -12.38 -5.72 25.64
C VAL A 222 -11.50 -6.94 25.76
N SER A 223 -12.09 -8.08 26.11
CA SER A 223 -11.31 -9.29 26.27
C SER A 223 -10.85 -9.87 24.94
N THR A 224 -9.78 -10.68 24.97
CA THR A 224 -9.29 -11.40 23.78
C THR A 224 -10.38 -12.24 23.09
N THR A 225 -11.32 -12.81 23.85
CA THR A 225 -12.47 -13.55 23.30
C THR A 225 -13.41 -12.65 22.49
N THR A 226 -13.71 -11.46 23.03
CA THR A 226 -14.54 -10.47 22.34
C THR A 226 -13.83 -9.94 21.10
N ILE A 227 -12.52 -9.66 21.18
CA ILE A 227 -11.71 -9.22 20.04
C ILE A 227 -11.77 -10.22 18.89
N VAL A 228 -11.64 -11.52 19.16
CA VAL A 228 -11.79 -12.58 18.14
C VAL A 228 -13.17 -12.50 17.48
N THR A 229 -14.23 -12.37 18.27
CA THR A 229 -15.61 -12.29 17.76
C THR A 229 -15.79 -11.09 16.82
N LEU A 230 -15.35 -9.91 17.25
CA LEU A 230 -15.41 -8.68 16.45
C LEU A 230 -14.59 -8.82 15.15
N THR A 231 -13.41 -9.42 15.25
CA THR A 231 -12.52 -9.60 14.10
C THR A 231 -13.09 -10.55 13.06
N ARG A 232 -13.75 -11.65 13.50
CA ARG A 232 -14.48 -12.54 12.58
C ARG A 232 -15.55 -11.77 11.79
N SER A 233 -16.30 -10.88 12.45
CA SER A 233 -17.29 -10.04 11.77
C SER A 233 -16.66 -9.08 10.76
N PHE A 234 -15.49 -8.52 11.07
CA PHE A 234 -14.72 -7.73 10.11
C PHE A 234 -14.34 -8.55 8.88
N LEU A 235 -13.77 -9.74 9.06
CA LEU A 235 -13.37 -10.62 7.95
C LEU A 235 -14.56 -11.04 7.09
N ASP A 236 -15.71 -11.33 7.70
CA ASP A 236 -16.94 -11.62 6.96
C ASP A 236 -17.39 -10.42 6.11
N GLY A 237 -17.42 -9.22 6.70
CA GLY A 237 -17.81 -8.01 5.97
C GLY A 237 -16.86 -7.72 4.81
N PHE A 238 -15.56 -7.89 5.03
CA PHE A 238 -14.56 -7.75 3.98
C PHE A 238 -14.81 -8.76 2.85
N ALA A 239 -15.00 -10.04 3.17
CA ALA A 239 -15.25 -11.08 2.18
C ALA A 239 -16.55 -10.88 1.40
N GLU A 240 -17.59 -10.34 2.04
CA GLU A 240 -18.88 -10.02 1.44
C GLU A 240 -18.74 -8.96 0.36
N CYS A 241 -18.01 -7.87 0.65
CA CYS A 241 -17.91 -6.73 -0.27
C CYS A 241 -16.72 -6.85 -1.25
N ASN A 242 -15.79 -7.77 -1.02
CA ASN A 242 -14.77 -8.14 -1.98
C ASN A 242 -14.41 -9.63 -1.85
N GLY A 243 -14.85 -10.44 -2.81
CA GLY A 243 -14.68 -11.90 -2.79
C GLY A 243 -13.30 -12.43 -3.22
N THR A 244 -12.37 -11.57 -3.66
CA THR A 244 -11.07 -12.01 -4.22
C THR A 244 -9.86 -11.32 -3.63
N ALA A 245 -10.02 -10.11 -3.06
CA ALA A 245 -8.94 -9.42 -2.39
C ALA A 245 -8.42 -10.20 -1.18
N ARG A 246 -7.17 -9.89 -0.84
CA ARG A 246 -6.38 -10.50 0.23
C ARG A 246 -5.99 -9.45 1.27
N LEU A 247 -5.88 -9.88 2.52
CA LEU A 247 -5.72 -8.98 3.65
C LEU A 247 -4.80 -9.57 4.72
N TYR A 248 -3.81 -8.80 5.14
CA TYR A 248 -3.21 -8.93 6.46
C TYR A 248 -3.99 -8.05 7.45
N LEU A 249 -4.60 -8.65 8.46
CA LEU A 249 -5.35 -7.95 9.49
C LEU A 249 -4.61 -8.06 10.82
N ALA A 250 -3.96 -6.97 11.22
CA ALA A 250 -3.17 -6.91 12.44
C ALA A 250 -4.01 -6.38 13.60
N LEU A 251 -3.98 -7.07 14.74
CA LEU A 251 -4.71 -6.68 15.94
C LEU A 251 -3.73 -6.08 16.96
N GLY A 252 -3.82 -4.77 17.12
CA GLY A 252 -2.88 -3.93 17.83
C GLY A 252 -3.27 -3.60 19.25
N VAL A 253 -2.23 -3.33 20.04
CA VAL A 253 -2.28 -2.63 21.33
C VAL A 253 -1.07 -1.70 21.39
N ASN A 254 -1.06 -0.71 22.27
CA ASN A 254 0.13 0.13 22.52
C ASN A 254 0.98 -0.38 23.67
N ASN A 255 2.15 0.22 23.89
CA ASN A 255 3.00 -0.08 25.04
C ASN A 255 2.74 0.82 26.27
N ALA A 256 1.66 1.58 26.30
CA ALA A 256 1.39 2.60 27.31
C ALA A 256 0.67 2.11 28.59
N SER A 257 0.94 0.88 29.02
CA SER A 257 0.23 0.26 30.15
C SER A 257 1.17 -0.55 31.05
N LYS A 258 0.80 -0.68 32.34
CA LYS A 258 1.47 -1.61 33.27
C LYS A 258 1.21 -3.07 32.95
N ALA A 259 0.22 -3.38 32.11
CA ALA A 259 -0.05 -4.75 31.68
C ALA A 259 0.80 -5.18 30.47
N VAL A 260 1.68 -4.30 29.98
CA VAL A 260 2.75 -4.66 29.04
C VAL A 260 3.74 -5.57 29.75
N THR A 261 3.43 -6.86 29.69
CA THR A 261 4.12 -7.93 30.40
C THR A 261 4.25 -9.14 29.49
N ARG A 262 5.22 -10.00 29.79
CA ARG A 262 5.39 -11.28 29.07
C ARG A 262 4.11 -12.12 29.03
N ALA A 263 3.37 -12.18 30.14
CA ALA A 263 2.14 -12.97 30.23
C ALA A 263 1.04 -12.45 29.30
N HIS A 264 0.91 -11.12 29.18
CA HIS A 264 -0.01 -10.51 28.24
C HIS A 264 0.41 -10.77 26.78
N GLY A 265 1.71 -10.67 26.46
CA GLY A 265 2.22 -10.99 25.13
C GLY A 265 1.87 -12.42 24.70
N ARG A 266 2.04 -13.40 25.61
CA ARG A 266 1.63 -14.80 25.39
C ARG A 266 0.13 -14.92 25.11
N ALA A 267 -0.70 -14.28 25.93
CA ALA A 267 -2.15 -14.32 25.76
C ALA A 267 -2.59 -13.70 24.41
N TRP A 268 -1.90 -12.64 23.98
CA TRP A 268 -2.16 -12.00 22.69
C TRP A 268 -1.78 -12.92 21.51
N ALA A 269 -0.60 -13.53 21.52
CA ALA A 269 -0.21 -14.51 20.49
C ALA A 269 -1.15 -15.72 20.43
N GLN A 270 -1.60 -16.24 21.58
CA GLN A 270 -2.61 -17.31 21.61
C GLN A 270 -3.95 -16.89 20.99
N MET A 271 -4.35 -15.62 21.15
CA MET A 271 -5.52 -15.07 20.46
C MET A 271 -5.33 -15.08 18.94
N ILE A 272 -4.16 -14.65 18.45
CA ILE A 272 -3.84 -14.63 17.01
C ILE A 272 -3.78 -16.04 16.43
N ASN A 273 -3.13 -17.00 17.10
CA ASN A 273 -3.10 -18.40 16.66
C ASN A 273 -4.52 -18.97 16.51
N ARG A 274 -5.42 -18.69 17.47
CA ARG A 274 -6.82 -19.13 17.38
C ARG A 274 -7.54 -18.52 16.17
N LEU A 275 -7.31 -17.24 15.91
CA LEU A 275 -7.94 -16.56 14.78
C LEU A 275 -7.40 -17.06 13.43
N ASN A 276 -6.09 -17.33 13.32
CA ASN A 276 -5.52 -17.94 12.11
C ASN A 276 -6.03 -19.37 11.90
N GLN A 277 -6.26 -20.13 12.97
CA GLN A 277 -6.90 -21.44 12.88
C GLN A 277 -8.33 -21.30 12.33
N ASP A 278 -9.11 -20.33 12.81
CA ASP A 278 -10.45 -20.05 12.27
C ASP A 278 -10.40 -19.69 10.77
N VAL A 279 -9.38 -18.94 10.35
CA VAL A 279 -9.15 -18.58 8.94
C VAL A 279 -8.88 -19.80 8.09
N TRP A 280 -8.11 -20.75 8.59
CA TRP A 280 -7.84 -22.00 7.87
C TRP A 280 -9.04 -22.91 7.78
N ASP A 281 -9.80 -23.01 8.86
CA ASP A 281 -10.99 -23.86 8.92
C ASP A 281 -12.16 -23.28 8.12
N ASN A 282 -12.08 -22.01 7.70
CA ASN A 282 -13.10 -21.33 6.90
C ASN A 282 -12.71 -21.24 5.41
N PRO A 283 -13.35 -22.02 4.51
CA PRO A 283 -13.07 -21.99 3.07
C PRO A 283 -13.26 -20.63 2.39
N HIS A 284 -14.06 -19.73 2.98
CA HIS A 284 -14.27 -18.38 2.44
C HIS A 284 -13.11 -17.43 2.75
N TRP A 285 -12.31 -17.74 3.78
CA TRP A 285 -11.18 -16.93 4.25
C TRP A 285 -9.83 -17.55 3.89
N LEU A 286 -9.78 -18.88 3.80
CA LEU A 286 -8.56 -19.64 3.51
C LEU A 286 -7.86 -19.14 2.23
N GLY A 287 -6.56 -18.86 2.36
CA GLY A 287 -5.72 -18.36 1.26
C GLY A 287 -5.97 -16.90 0.89
N ARG A 288 -6.82 -16.19 1.66
CA ARG A 288 -7.14 -14.78 1.42
C ARG A 288 -6.76 -13.90 2.58
N PHE A 289 -6.97 -14.35 3.81
CA PHE A 289 -6.75 -13.55 5.01
C PHE A 289 -5.65 -14.15 5.89
N TRP A 290 -4.97 -13.28 6.61
CA TRP A 290 -4.00 -13.63 7.64
C TRP A 290 -4.18 -12.67 8.81
N ALA A 291 -4.33 -13.20 10.02
CA ALA A 291 -4.34 -12.41 11.23
C ALA A 291 -2.93 -12.27 11.78
N LEU A 292 -2.55 -11.04 12.13
CA LEU A 292 -1.27 -10.73 12.75
C LEU A 292 -1.50 -10.16 14.14
N GLY A 293 -0.55 -10.36 15.06
CA GLY A 293 -0.45 -9.50 16.22
C GLY A 293 0.06 -8.12 15.80
N ALA A 294 -0.19 -7.10 16.60
CA ALA A 294 0.50 -5.82 16.44
C ALA A 294 0.77 -5.14 17.78
N ILE A 295 1.81 -4.32 17.83
CA ILE A 295 2.10 -3.44 18.96
C ILE A 295 2.55 -2.05 18.48
N ASP A 296 1.94 -1.00 19.03
CA ASP A 296 2.41 0.38 18.94
C ASP A 296 3.48 0.58 20.03
N ALA A 297 4.72 0.22 19.68
CA ALA A 297 5.83 0.30 20.61
C ALA A 297 6.56 1.63 20.46
N GLU A 298 6.19 2.58 21.31
CA GLU A 298 6.77 3.91 21.31
C GLU A 298 7.72 4.10 22.50
N PRO A 299 8.98 4.51 22.28
CA PRO A 299 9.93 4.76 23.37
C PRO A 299 9.41 5.77 24.39
N GLY A 300 8.58 6.74 23.98
CA GLY A 300 8.01 7.77 24.87
C GLY A 300 7.12 7.24 26.00
N TRP A 301 6.54 6.05 25.88
CA TRP A 301 5.45 5.60 26.75
C TRP A 301 5.82 4.53 27.77
N ASN A 302 6.89 3.76 27.52
CA ASN A 302 7.32 2.70 28.44
C ASN A 302 8.83 2.44 28.38
N THR A 303 9.32 1.55 29.24
CA THR A 303 10.71 1.09 29.23
C THR A 303 10.94 0.03 28.15
N ALA A 304 12.15 0.00 27.60
CA ALA A 304 12.57 -1.02 26.63
C ALA A 304 12.40 -2.44 27.19
N GLN A 305 12.72 -2.62 28.47
CA GLN A 305 12.60 -3.93 29.13
C GLN A 305 11.15 -4.44 29.11
N ALA A 306 10.17 -3.64 29.52
CA ALA A 306 8.77 -4.08 29.58
C ALA A 306 8.25 -4.44 28.18
N THR A 307 8.51 -3.60 27.17
CA THR A 307 8.09 -3.88 25.79
C THR A 307 8.80 -5.11 25.22
N ARG A 308 10.09 -5.28 25.47
CA ARG A 308 10.84 -6.47 25.07
C ARG A 308 10.28 -7.73 25.71
N GLU A 309 9.99 -7.72 27.00
CA GLU A 309 9.37 -8.86 27.70
C GLU A 309 8.01 -9.23 27.09
N TRP A 310 7.20 -8.24 26.69
CA TRP A 310 5.93 -8.49 26.00
C TRP A 310 6.15 -9.15 24.63
N VAL A 311 7.07 -8.63 23.81
CA VAL A 311 7.40 -9.18 22.48
C VAL A 311 7.98 -10.59 22.57
N GLU A 312 8.84 -10.85 23.56
CA GLU A 312 9.35 -12.20 23.82
C GLU A 312 8.25 -13.14 24.29
N GLY A 313 7.30 -12.66 25.10
CA GLY A 313 6.12 -13.43 25.49
C GLY A 313 5.25 -13.79 24.29
N TYR A 314 5.04 -12.84 23.37
CA TYR A 314 4.34 -13.10 22.12
C TYR A 314 5.08 -14.18 21.30
N THR A 315 6.38 -13.97 21.07
CA THR A 315 7.24 -14.86 20.26
C THR A 315 7.33 -16.28 20.84
N GLU A 316 7.27 -16.45 22.16
CA GLU A 316 7.34 -17.76 22.83
C GLU A 316 6.23 -18.74 22.40
N VAL A 317 5.06 -18.22 22.00
CA VAL A 317 3.88 -19.04 21.71
C VAL A 317 3.27 -18.77 20.34
N ALA A 318 3.73 -17.75 19.62
CA ALA A 318 3.29 -17.49 18.25
C ALA A 318 3.66 -18.66 17.35
N ASP A 319 2.69 -19.16 16.59
CA ASP A 319 2.91 -20.21 15.61
C ASP A 319 3.22 -19.56 14.25
N LEU A 320 4.52 -19.43 13.96
CA LEU A 320 5.02 -18.72 12.78
C LEU A 320 5.09 -19.61 11.54
N LEU A 321 5.31 -20.91 11.73
CA LEU A 321 5.58 -21.85 10.64
C LEU A 321 4.30 -22.40 10.05
N ASP A 322 3.41 -22.88 10.93
CA ASP A 322 2.13 -23.36 10.49
C ASP A 322 1.26 -22.12 10.31
N LEU A 323 0.87 -21.42 11.38
CA LEU A 323 -0.21 -20.41 11.35
C LEU A 323 0.17 -19.04 10.76
N GLY A 324 1.47 -18.72 10.66
CA GLY A 324 1.93 -17.41 10.20
C GLY A 324 1.54 -16.25 11.12
N SER A 325 1.48 -16.49 12.44
CA SER A 325 1.10 -15.52 13.46
C SER A 325 2.21 -14.50 13.78
N TYR A 326 2.65 -13.74 12.77
CA TYR A 326 3.66 -12.68 12.93
C TYR A 326 3.11 -11.47 13.73
N LEU A 327 4.02 -10.63 14.20
CA LEU A 327 3.78 -9.44 15.01
C LEU A 327 4.27 -8.20 14.28
N LEU A 328 3.38 -7.27 13.97
CA LEU A 328 3.77 -5.96 13.46
C LEU A 328 4.13 -5.02 14.62
N ASN A 329 5.33 -4.44 14.62
CA ASN A 329 5.58 -3.22 15.39
C ASN A 329 5.18 -2.02 14.52
N PHE A 330 4.07 -1.38 14.88
CA PHE A 330 3.54 -0.22 14.16
C PHE A 330 3.81 1.10 14.85
N GLY A 331 4.71 1.13 15.82
CA GLY A 331 4.99 2.32 16.60
C GLY A 331 6.12 3.21 16.07
N SER A 332 6.54 4.10 16.97
CA SER A 332 7.46 5.19 16.69
C SER A 332 8.92 4.84 17.01
N CYS A 333 9.82 5.74 16.61
CA CYS A 333 11.23 5.74 17.00
C CYS A 333 11.53 7.06 17.72
N ASP A 334 10.74 7.37 18.76
CA ASP A 334 10.85 8.64 19.47
C ASP A 334 12.26 8.91 19.97
N GLY A 335 12.79 10.10 19.67
CA GLY A 335 14.13 10.51 20.06
C GLY A 335 15.26 9.87 19.24
N CYS A 336 14.99 8.95 18.32
CA CYS A 336 16.03 8.34 17.51
C CYS A 336 16.85 9.38 16.71
N PRO A 337 18.13 9.07 16.40
CA PRO A 337 18.96 9.90 15.54
C PRO A 337 18.28 10.19 14.20
N PHE A 338 18.51 11.38 13.67
CA PHE A 338 18.18 11.79 12.30
C PHE A 338 19.17 12.86 11.85
N ARG A 339 19.11 13.34 10.61
CA ARG A 339 20.10 14.28 10.06
C ARG A 339 20.25 15.57 10.88
N GLY A 340 19.14 16.09 11.38
CA GLY A 340 19.11 17.32 12.20
C GLY A 340 19.58 17.10 13.64
N CYS A 341 19.65 15.85 14.11
CA CYS A 341 20.15 15.50 15.44
C CYS A 341 20.83 14.11 15.43
N PRO A 342 22.06 14.01 14.90
CA PRO A 342 22.74 12.72 14.78
C PRO A 342 23.15 12.10 16.13
N SER A 343 23.21 12.90 17.19
CA SER A 343 23.52 12.46 18.56
C SER A 343 22.29 12.18 19.41
N CYS A 344 21.08 12.45 18.91
CA CYS A 344 19.84 12.13 19.61
C CYS A 344 19.77 10.63 19.91
N GLN A 345 19.14 10.27 21.02
CA GLN A 345 19.00 8.89 21.46
C GLN A 345 17.53 8.60 21.68
N PRO A 346 17.10 7.35 21.41
CA PRO A 346 15.73 6.95 21.67
C PRO A 346 15.30 7.31 23.11
N PHE A 347 14.06 7.75 23.28
CA PHE A 347 13.56 8.22 24.57
C PHE A 347 13.53 7.11 25.63
N ASN A 348 13.39 7.52 26.91
CA ASN A 348 13.30 6.62 28.07
C ASN A 348 14.44 5.60 28.20
N GLY A 349 15.65 5.96 27.73
CA GLY A 349 16.84 5.12 27.83
C GLY A 349 16.83 3.92 26.87
N TRP A 350 15.91 3.89 25.91
CA TRP A 350 15.93 2.92 24.82
C TRP A 350 17.17 3.10 23.96
N THR A 351 17.57 2.03 23.29
CA THR A 351 18.66 2.01 22.32
C THR A 351 18.16 1.61 20.94
N LEU A 352 19.00 1.80 19.92
CA LEU A 352 18.72 1.25 18.59
C LEU A 352 18.66 -0.29 18.59
N GLU A 353 19.36 -0.96 19.53
CA GLU A 353 19.25 -2.41 19.73
C GLU A 353 17.84 -2.79 20.17
N ASP A 354 17.27 -2.06 21.12
CA ASP A 354 15.93 -2.38 21.65
C ASP A 354 14.88 -2.25 20.55
N LEU A 355 14.90 -1.14 19.81
CA LEU A 355 14.01 -0.89 18.68
C LEU A 355 14.21 -1.90 17.54
N TRP A 356 15.45 -2.21 17.19
CA TRP A 356 15.73 -3.23 16.18
C TRP A 356 15.24 -4.60 16.63
N TYR A 357 15.46 -4.97 17.90
CA TYR A 357 15.06 -6.26 18.43
C TYR A 357 13.54 -6.45 18.37
N ILE A 358 12.77 -5.48 18.87
CA ILE A 358 11.30 -5.61 18.91
C ILE A 358 10.64 -5.48 17.53
N SER A 359 11.36 -5.01 16.51
CA SER A 359 10.84 -4.83 15.15
C SER A 359 11.38 -5.83 14.12
N TRP A 360 12.46 -6.57 14.43
CA TRP A 360 13.13 -7.47 13.49
C TRP A 360 14.03 -8.54 14.12
N GLY A 361 14.62 -8.24 15.28
CA GLY A 361 15.50 -9.18 15.97
C GLY A 361 14.76 -10.38 16.56
N ALA A 362 13.58 -10.15 17.14
CA ALA A 362 12.66 -11.20 17.56
C ALA A 362 12.05 -11.88 16.33
N GLU A 363 11.96 -13.21 16.35
CA GLU A 363 11.58 -14.02 15.18
C GLU A 363 10.19 -13.70 14.63
N ALA A 364 9.24 -13.37 15.52
CA ALA A 364 7.89 -13.01 15.12
C ALA A 364 7.76 -11.57 14.60
N ALA A 365 8.74 -10.69 14.87
CA ALA A 365 8.57 -9.25 14.73
C ALA A 365 8.87 -8.74 13.31
N GLU A 366 7.97 -7.91 12.80
CA GLU A 366 8.13 -7.19 11.55
C GLU A 366 7.85 -5.68 11.71
N PRO A 367 8.56 -4.79 11.00
CA PRO A 367 8.37 -3.36 11.14
C PRO A 367 7.27 -2.83 10.21
N PHE A 368 6.33 -2.09 10.79
CA PHE A 368 5.31 -1.29 10.11
C PHE A 368 5.28 0.15 10.65
N PRO A 369 6.41 0.86 10.64
CA PRO A 369 6.61 2.07 11.43
C PRO A 369 5.64 3.21 11.14
N GLU A 370 5.42 4.04 12.16
CA GLU A 370 4.82 5.35 12.00
C GLU A 370 5.74 6.29 11.21
N ILE A 371 5.22 6.82 10.11
CA ILE A 371 5.85 7.86 9.28
C ILE A 371 4.92 9.08 9.24
N TYR A 372 4.67 9.67 10.41
CA TYR A 372 3.66 10.71 10.58
C TYR A 372 4.15 12.11 10.22
N LEU A 373 5.45 12.41 10.37
CA LEU A 373 5.99 13.75 10.11
C LEU A 373 6.13 14.05 8.61
N THR A 374 5.59 15.18 8.17
CA THR A 374 5.62 15.63 6.76
C THR A 374 7.02 15.99 6.23
N ASN A 375 8.02 16.09 7.11
CA ASN A 375 9.38 16.50 6.76
C ASN A 375 10.37 15.33 6.59
N GLY A 376 9.91 14.07 6.74
CA GLY A 376 10.75 12.88 6.56
C GLY A 376 11.60 12.47 7.78
N VAL A 377 11.50 13.16 8.92
CA VAL A 377 12.27 12.81 10.12
C VAL A 377 12.00 11.39 10.59
N ASN A 378 10.74 10.93 10.60
CA ASN A 378 10.44 9.56 11.02
C ASN A 378 11.09 8.51 10.09
N ALA A 379 11.11 8.76 8.78
CA ALA A 379 11.78 7.87 7.83
C ALA A 379 13.31 7.82 8.08
N GLU A 380 13.94 8.95 8.39
CA GLU A 380 15.36 8.99 8.77
C GLU A 380 15.63 8.21 10.06
N GLN A 381 14.76 8.33 11.07
CA GLN A 381 14.88 7.60 12.33
C GLN A 381 14.84 6.08 12.11
N TRP A 382 13.85 5.59 11.35
CA TRP A 382 13.75 4.15 11.04
C TRP A 382 14.85 3.66 10.11
N PHE A 383 15.39 4.51 9.23
CA PHE A 383 16.60 4.23 8.49
C PHE A 383 17.79 3.97 9.43
N HIS A 384 17.94 4.73 10.52
CA HIS A 384 19.00 4.51 11.50
C HIS A 384 18.84 3.18 12.25
N VAL A 385 17.62 2.74 12.56
CA VAL A 385 17.35 1.41 13.13
C VAL A 385 17.73 0.30 12.15
N ALA A 386 17.31 0.42 10.88
CA ALA A 386 17.65 -0.57 9.84
C ALA A 386 19.17 -0.64 9.59
N ARG A 387 19.85 0.51 9.57
CA ARG A 387 21.30 0.59 9.44
C ARG A 387 22.01 -0.06 10.63
N TYR A 388 21.55 0.20 11.85
CA TYR A 388 22.06 -0.46 13.05
C TYR A 388 21.98 -1.98 12.95
N GLY A 389 20.83 -2.51 12.50
CA GLY A 389 20.64 -3.94 12.27
C GLY A 389 21.61 -4.54 11.25
N LEU A 390 21.84 -3.82 10.16
CA LEU A 390 22.80 -4.23 9.13
C LEU A 390 24.25 -4.20 9.64
N GLU A 391 24.65 -3.13 10.32
CA GLU A 391 26.03 -2.94 10.79
C GLU A 391 26.39 -3.85 11.96
N THR A 392 25.45 -4.07 12.89
CA THR A 392 25.70 -4.79 14.14
C THR A 392 25.38 -6.28 14.01
N HIS A 393 24.28 -6.62 13.34
CA HIS A 393 23.77 -8.00 13.25
C HIS A 393 23.92 -8.62 11.86
N GLN A 394 24.43 -7.87 10.88
CA GLN A 394 24.52 -8.32 9.47
C GLN A 394 23.17 -8.76 8.89
N ARG A 395 22.07 -8.23 9.43
CA ARG A 395 20.70 -8.55 9.01
C ARG A 395 20.05 -7.33 8.39
N VAL A 396 19.63 -7.47 7.14
CA VAL A 396 18.79 -6.45 6.47
C VAL A 396 17.39 -6.53 7.08
N MET A 397 16.97 -5.44 7.72
CA MET A 397 15.62 -5.26 8.25
C MET A 397 14.67 -4.89 7.10
N ILE A 398 13.71 -5.76 6.78
CA ILE A 398 12.75 -5.55 5.69
C ILE A 398 11.49 -4.93 6.30
N PHE A 399 11.05 -3.79 5.76
CA PHE A 399 9.84 -3.14 6.21
C PHE A 399 8.60 -3.78 5.57
N THR A 400 7.65 -4.20 6.39
CA THR A 400 6.37 -4.76 5.90
C THR A 400 5.54 -3.64 5.29
N GLY A 401 5.49 -2.48 5.94
CA GLY A 401 4.84 -1.29 5.39
C GLY A 401 5.17 -0.04 6.18
N VAL A 402 4.34 0.99 6.02
CA VAL A 402 4.39 2.24 6.78
C VAL A 402 2.98 2.64 7.20
N LEU A 403 2.85 3.26 8.36
CA LEU A 403 1.61 3.84 8.87
C LEU A 403 1.69 5.37 8.83
N THR A 404 0.65 6.01 8.32
CA THR A 404 0.44 7.47 8.39
C THR A 404 -0.80 7.81 9.21
N THR A 405 -0.99 9.09 9.56
CA THR A 405 -2.12 9.55 10.40
C THR A 405 -2.90 10.72 9.79
N TRP A 406 -2.87 10.88 8.47
CA TRP A 406 -3.52 12.01 7.79
C TRP A 406 -5.03 12.03 8.03
N THR A 407 -5.72 10.89 7.86
CA THR A 407 -7.17 10.77 8.03
C THR A 407 -7.58 11.10 9.46
N ALA A 408 -6.92 10.49 10.45
CA ALA A 408 -7.12 10.82 11.85
C ALA A 408 -6.93 12.32 12.15
N CYS A 409 -5.96 12.97 11.51
CA CYS A 409 -5.75 14.40 11.61
C CYS A 409 -6.91 15.23 11.04
N GLN A 410 -7.50 14.80 9.92
CA GLN A 410 -8.68 15.47 9.35
C GLN A 410 -9.91 15.37 10.27
N GLU A 411 -10.03 14.26 11.00
CA GLU A 411 -11.15 14.00 11.90
C GLU A 411 -11.05 14.74 13.24
N THR A 412 -9.85 14.83 13.82
CA THR A 412 -9.64 15.48 15.13
C THR A 412 -9.44 16.98 15.02
N ARG A 413 -8.86 17.46 13.90
CA ARG A 413 -8.40 18.84 13.70
C ARG A 413 -7.43 19.31 14.79
N ASP A 414 -6.59 18.40 15.29
CA ASP A 414 -5.56 18.72 16.27
C ASP A 414 -4.56 19.73 15.68
N GLU A 415 -4.13 20.70 16.49
CA GLU A 415 -3.09 21.67 16.11
C GLU A 415 -1.76 20.99 15.78
N GLN A 416 -1.47 19.83 16.39
CA GLN A 416 -0.28 19.05 16.10
C GLN A 416 -0.24 18.53 14.66
N CYS A 417 -1.40 18.35 14.04
CA CYS A 417 -1.51 17.93 12.65
C CYS A 417 -1.01 18.99 11.68
N GLN A 418 -1.01 20.27 12.06
CA GLN A 418 -0.68 21.33 11.13
C GLN A 418 0.82 21.63 11.12
N THR A 419 1.38 21.72 9.91
CA THR A 419 2.74 22.25 9.73
C THR A 419 2.74 23.75 10.04
N THR A 420 3.65 24.16 10.92
CA THR A 420 3.90 25.57 11.27
C THR A 420 5.33 25.95 10.88
N GLU A 421 5.68 27.23 10.96
CA GLU A 421 7.06 27.69 10.76
C GLU A 421 8.07 27.04 11.72
N ARG A 422 7.60 26.52 12.88
CA ARG A 422 8.47 25.98 13.94
C ARG A 422 8.46 24.46 14.03
N ARG A 423 7.48 23.78 13.43
CA ARG A 423 7.25 22.34 13.61
C ARG A 423 6.60 21.76 12.36
N ALA A 424 7.10 20.62 11.90
CA ALA A 424 6.39 19.80 10.92
C ALA A 424 5.08 19.25 11.51
N GLY A 425 4.03 19.24 10.71
CA GLY A 425 2.78 18.58 11.04
C GLY A 425 2.94 17.07 11.06
N ILE A 426 2.01 16.39 11.75
CA ILE A 426 1.90 14.93 11.73
C ILE A 426 0.90 14.42 10.68
N ASP A 427 0.37 15.30 9.83
CA ASP A 427 -0.60 14.98 8.77
C ASP A 427 0.05 14.47 7.48
N ASN A 428 1.08 13.63 7.59
CA ASN A 428 1.74 13.07 6.41
C ASN A 428 0.79 12.15 5.64
N GLN A 429 0.67 12.34 4.33
CA GLN A 429 -0.21 11.50 3.52
C GLN A 429 0.42 10.12 3.28
N PRO A 430 -0.38 9.06 3.06
CA PRO A 430 0.14 7.71 2.86
C PRO A 430 1.23 7.60 1.79
N MET A 431 0.99 8.21 0.63
CA MET A 431 1.97 8.24 -0.46
C MET A 431 3.25 8.99 -0.08
N GLU A 432 3.13 10.09 0.67
CA GLU A 432 4.27 10.89 1.09
C GLU A 432 5.13 10.12 2.11
N GLY A 433 4.51 9.53 3.14
CA GLY A 433 5.21 8.69 4.11
C GLY A 433 5.90 7.48 3.48
N TYR A 434 5.19 6.78 2.58
CA TYR A 434 5.75 5.69 1.80
C TYR A 434 6.96 6.14 0.96
N LEU A 435 6.86 7.28 0.26
CA LEU A 435 7.95 7.81 -0.57
C LEU A 435 9.14 8.30 0.27
N GLN A 436 8.91 8.90 1.43
CA GLN A 436 9.98 9.30 2.35
C GLN A 436 10.80 8.07 2.75
N MET A 437 10.13 6.98 3.16
CA MET A 437 10.79 5.73 3.55
C MET A 437 11.52 5.07 2.38
N HIS A 438 10.87 4.97 1.22
CA HIS A 438 11.50 4.40 0.03
C HIS A 438 12.76 5.19 -0.38
N ARG A 439 12.70 6.52 -0.41
CA ARG A 439 13.83 7.38 -0.81
C ARG A 439 15.01 7.26 0.15
N ILE A 440 14.77 7.26 1.46
CA ILE A 440 15.87 7.19 2.42
C ILE A 440 16.55 5.81 2.39
N LEU A 441 15.79 4.72 2.27
CA LEU A 441 16.35 3.37 2.11
C LEU A 441 17.13 3.23 0.79
N SER A 442 16.61 3.79 -0.31
CA SER A 442 17.27 3.82 -1.62
C SER A 442 18.61 4.55 -1.61
N SER A 443 18.87 5.41 -0.62
CA SER A 443 20.14 6.14 -0.50
C SER A 443 21.30 5.26 -0.05
N HIS A 444 21.02 4.05 0.45
CA HIS A 444 22.03 3.12 0.95
C HIS A 444 22.07 1.83 0.10
N PRO A 445 23.23 1.43 -0.46
CA PRO A 445 23.33 0.34 -1.46
C PRO A 445 22.75 -1.02 -1.05
N ILE A 446 22.78 -1.34 0.25
CA ILE A 446 22.26 -2.62 0.77
C ILE A 446 20.80 -2.48 1.24
N LEU A 447 20.44 -1.33 1.84
CA LEU A 447 19.10 -1.12 2.38
C LEU A 447 18.11 -0.73 1.29
N SER A 448 18.58 -0.44 0.07
CA SER A 448 17.80 -0.34 -1.16
C SER A 448 17.16 -1.67 -1.60
N GLN A 449 16.98 -2.63 -0.69
CA GLN A 449 16.20 -3.86 -0.89
C GLN A 449 15.15 -4.03 0.21
N ALA A 450 15.15 -3.16 1.23
CA ALA A 450 14.33 -3.22 2.43
C ALA A 450 13.00 -2.46 2.31
N TYR A 451 12.54 -2.14 1.11
CA TYR A 451 11.43 -1.21 0.92
C TYR A 451 10.12 -1.69 1.57
N PRO A 452 9.30 -0.75 2.09
CA PRO A 452 7.95 -1.07 2.54
C PRO A 452 7.12 -1.62 1.39
N ARG A 453 6.32 -2.66 1.65
CA ARG A 453 5.44 -3.29 0.64
C ARG A 453 4.02 -2.77 0.71
N PHE A 454 3.61 -2.30 1.88
CA PHE A 454 2.29 -1.78 2.17
C PHE A 454 2.37 -0.33 2.65
N SER A 455 1.27 0.38 2.45
CA SER A 455 1.03 1.69 3.05
C SER A 455 -0.36 1.66 3.66
N SER A 456 -0.49 2.14 4.90
CA SER A 456 -1.78 2.34 5.54
C SER A 456 -1.84 3.73 6.15
N ASP A 457 -3.02 4.33 6.17
CA ASP A 457 -3.34 5.46 7.04
C ASP A 457 -4.10 4.98 8.27
N ILE A 458 -4.24 5.79 9.32
CA ILE A 458 -5.08 5.48 10.49
C ILE A 458 -6.18 6.52 10.72
N SER A 459 -7.30 6.05 11.25
CA SER A 459 -8.52 6.83 11.49
C SER A 459 -9.12 6.55 12.87
N TRP A 460 -9.75 7.56 13.46
CA TRP A 460 -10.57 7.46 14.67
C TRP A 460 -12.02 7.10 14.39
N GLU A 461 -12.43 7.10 13.10
CA GLU A 461 -13.64 7.75 12.58
C GLU A 461 -14.81 7.69 13.56
N ARG A 462 -15.19 8.90 13.96
CA ARG A 462 -16.07 9.25 15.05
C ARG A 462 -17.51 8.78 14.89
#